data_AF-A0A9Q3I4T7-F1
#
_entry.id   AF-A0A9Q3I4T7-F1
#
_cell.length_a   1.000
_cell.length_b   1.000
_cell.length_c   1.000
_cell.angle_alpha   90.00
_cell.angle_beta   90.00
_cell.angle_gamma   90.00
#
_symmetry.space_group_name_H-M   'P 1'
#
loop_
_entity.id
_entity.type
_entity.pdbx_description
1 polymer ?
#
loop_
_entity_poly.entity_id
_entity_poly.type
_entity_poly.pdbx_seq_one_letter_code
_entity_poly.pdbx_strand_id
1 'polypeptide(L)'
;MIGHEVDIILNVEKHYPPLLRRPAYPASSSARKALEVHIEELMDLGVLRKVGHNEQVEVTTPVIITWHNGKSRMVGDFRALSTYTIPDCKVWI
;
A
#
# COMPACT_ATOMS: atom_id res chain seq x y z
N MET A 1 -8.73 -8.33 -20.03
CA MET A 1 -8.83 -7.33 -18.95
C MET A 1 -7.80 -6.26 -19.24
N ILE A 2 -8.22 -5.01 -19.42
CA ILE A 2 -7.29 -3.87 -19.52
C ILE A 2 -7.04 -3.48 -18.06
N GLY A 3 -5.96 -4.00 -17.47
CA GLY A 3 -5.51 -3.58 -16.15
C GLY A 3 -4.99 -2.15 -16.26
N HIS A 4 -5.28 -1.30 -15.26
CA HIS A 4 -4.59 -0.04 -15.12
C HIS A 4 -3.23 -0.33 -14.48
N GLU A 5 -2.19 -0.44 -15.30
CA GLU A 5 -0.82 -0.44 -14.83
C GLU A 5 -0.48 0.98 -14.32
N VAL A 6 0.04 1.05 -13.11
CA VAL A 6 0.43 2.31 -12.48
C VAL A 6 1.94 2.29 -12.33
N ASP A 7 2.62 3.09 -13.14
CA ASP A 7 4.06 3.31 -13.02
C ASP A 7 4.32 4.39 -11.96
N ILE A 8 5.01 4.02 -10.89
CA ILE A 8 5.38 4.96 -9.83
C ILE A 8 6.86 5.29 -9.95
N ILE A 9 7.18 6.54 -10.30
CA ILE A 9 8.56 7.03 -10.38
C ILE A 9 8.93 7.76 -9.09
N LEU A 10 9.98 7.28 -8.43
CA LEU A 10 10.54 7.95 -7.26
C LEU A 10 11.52 9.06 -7.67
N ASN A 11 11.51 10.18 -6.95
CA ASN A 11 12.45 11.29 -7.11
C ASN A 11 13.76 11.10 -6.30
N VAL A 12 13.93 9.93 -5.69
CA VAL A 12 15.11 9.53 -4.90
C VAL A 12 15.65 8.21 -5.44
N GLU A 13 16.98 8.09 -5.44
CA GLU A 13 17.67 6.87 -5.84
C GLU A 13 17.84 5.88 -4.67
N LYS A 14 18.37 4.70 -5.00
CA LYS A 14 18.60 3.60 -4.07
C LYS A 14 19.54 3.99 -2.92
N HIS A 15 19.30 3.36 -1.76
CA HIS A 15 19.45 3.89 -0.38
C HIS A 15 18.27 4.78 0.04
N TYR A 16 17.05 4.27 -0.19
CA TYR A 16 15.82 4.96 0.13
C TYR A 16 15.78 5.48 1.57
N PRO A 17 15.22 6.68 1.79
CA PRO A 17 15.13 7.28 3.12
C PRO A 17 14.36 6.35 4.08
N PRO A 18 14.74 6.31 5.37
CA PRO A 18 14.05 5.46 6.37
C PRO A 18 12.54 5.70 6.44
N LEU A 19 12.08 6.89 6.06
CA LEU A 19 10.65 7.23 6.01
C LEU A 19 9.86 6.38 5.01
N LEU A 20 10.50 5.76 4.01
CA LEU A 20 9.87 4.79 3.10
C LEU A 20 9.79 3.37 3.68
N ARG A 21 10.39 3.10 4.86
CA ARG A 21 10.32 1.82 5.57
C ARG A 21 9.46 1.94 6.82
N ARG A 22 8.18 2.20 6.61
CA ARG A 22 7.24 2.42 7.70
C ARG A 22 6.78 1.07 8.27
N PRO A 23 6.83 0.88 9.60
CA PRO A 23 6.30 -0.32 10.23
C PRO A 23 4.78 -0.36 10.14
N ALA A 24 4.21 -1.55 10.17
CA ALA A 24 2.76 -1.73 10.27
C ALA A 24 2.23 -1.14 11.59
N TYR A 25 1.03 -0.58 11.54
CA TYR A 25 0.37 -0.11 12.76
C TYR A 25 -0.24 -1.29 13.54
N PRO A 26 -0.31 -1.19 14.89
CA PRO A 26 -1.08 -2.13 15.68
C PRO A 26 -2.54 -2.16 15.20
N ALA A 27 -3.05 -3.35 14.88
CA ALA A 27 -4.42 -3.55 14.44
C ALA A 27 -5.23 -4.30 15.51
N SER A 28 -6.49 -3.88 15.70
CA SER A 28 -7.46 -4.63 16.51
C SER A 28 -7.75 -5.99 15.87
N SER A 29 -8.33 -6.92 16.62
CA SER A 29 -8.74 -8.23 16.11
C SER A 29 -9.72 -8.11 14.93
N SER A 30 -10.69 -7.20 15.03
CA SER A 30 -11.65 -6.93 13.94
C SER A 30 -10.99 -6.34 12.70
N ALA A 31 -10.04 -5.42 12.87
CA ALA A 31 -9.29 -4.83 11.76
C ALA A 31 -8.39 -5.88 11.08
N ARG A 32 -7.71 -6.73 11.86
CA ARG A 32 -6.87 -7.81 11.32
C ARG A 32 -7.69 -8.78 10.46
N LYS A 33 -8.85 -9.23 10.96
CA LYS A 33 -9.74 -10.12 10.20
C LYS A 33 -10.24 -9.47 8.91
N ALA A 34 -10.59 -8.18 8.95
CA ALA A 34 -11.00 -7.45 7.76
C ALA A 34 -9.84 -7.31 6.76
N LEU A 35 -8.60 -7.04 7.22
CA LEU A 35 -7.42 -6.99 6.37
C LEU A 35 -7.16 -8.32 5.68
N GLU A 36 -7.25 -9.44 6.40
CA GLU A 36 -7.05 -10.78 5.85
C GLU A 36 -8.01 -11.06 4.69
N VAL A 37 -9.30 -10.75 4.87
CA VAL A 37 -10.31 -10.89 3.80
C VAL A 37 -9.98 -10.02 2.59
N HIS A 38 -9.69 -8.72 2.80
CA HIS A 38 -9.34 -7.82 1.70
C HIS A 38 -8.06 -8.26 0.96
N ILE A 39 -7.05 -8.74 1.68
CA ILE A 39 -5.79 -9.22 1.09
C ILE A 39 -6.05 -10.47 0.25
N GLU A 40 -6.82 -11.43 0.75
CA GLU A 40 -7.17 -12.66 0.03
C GLU A 40 -7.93 -12.36 -1.26
N GLU A 41 -8.99 -11.53 -1.19
CA GLU A 41 -9.76 -11.12 -2.36
C GLU A 41 -8.88 -10.41 -3.41
N LEU A 42 -8.01 -9.51 -2.98
CA LEU A 42 -7.10 -8.80 -3.89
C LEU A 42 -6.02 -9.70 -4.49
N MET A 43 -5.60 -10.75 -3.77
CA MET A 43 -4.71 -11.76 -4.32
C MET A 43 -5.41 -12.61 -5.38
N ASP A 44 -6.65 -13.02 -5.13
CA ASP A 44 -7.46 -13.81 -6.08
C ASP A 44 -7.76 -13.03 -7.36
N LEU A 45 -7.98 -11.71 -7.24
CA LEU A 45 -8.14 -10.81 -8.38
C LEU A 45 -6.82 -10.50 -9.12
N GLY A 46 -5.68 -10.97 -8.61
CA GLY A 46 -4.36 -10.70 -9.19
C GLY A 46 -3.88 -9.25 -9.02
N VAL A 47 -4.49 -8.50 -8.10
CA VAL A 47 -4.11 -7.11 -7.77
C VAL A 47 -2.92 -7.09 -6.81
N LEU A 48 -2.90 -8.01 -5.84
CA LEU A 48 -1.79 -8.20 -4.90
C LEU A 48 -1.07 -9.52 -5.14
N ARG A 49 0.23 -9.55 -4.83
CA ARG A 49 1.05 -10.76 -4.84
C ARG A 49 1.83 -10.85 -3.53
N LYS A 50 2.01 -12.08 -3.03
CA LYS A 50 2.96 -12.34 -1.95
C LYS A 50 4.39 -12.12 -2.43
N VAL A 51 5.12 -11.28 -1.71
CA VAL A 51 6.56 -11.12 -1.89
C VAL A 51 7.26 -12.41 -1.44
N GLY A 52 8.12 -12.97 -2.28
CA GLY A 52 8.87 -14.20 -2.01
C GLY A 52 9.89 -14.01 -0.89
N HIS A 53 10.29 -15.12 -0.25
CA HIS A 53 11.22 -15.09 0.88
C HIS A 53 12.58 -14.46 0.57
N ASN A 54 13.04 -14.57 -0.68
CA ASN A 54 14.33 -14.04 -1.14
C ASN A 54 14.22 -12.64 -1.77
N GLU A 55 13.00 -12.07 -1.86
CA GLU A 55 12.80 -10.74 -2.43
C GLU A 55 13.03 -9.68 -1.33
N GLN A 56 13.99 -8.79 -1.58
CA GLN A 56 14.28 -7.70 -0.66
C GLN A 56 13.19 -6.62 -0.76
N VAL A 57 12.47 -6.37 0.34
CA VAL A 57 11.50 -5.27 0.42
C VAL A 57 12.22 -4.01 0.90
N GLU A 58 12.39 -3.05 0.01
CA GLU A 58 13.09 -1.81 0.34
C GLU A 58 12.15 -0.67 0.79
N VAL A 59 10.87 -0.76 0.42
CA VAL A 59 9.80 0.22 0.71
C VAL A 59 8.61 -0.52 1.32
N THR A 60 8.08 0.02 2.42
CA THR A 60 6.89 -0.51 3.08
C THR A 60 5.91 0.62 3.42
N THR A 61 4.64 0.38 3.10
CA THR A 61 3.55 1.31 3.41
C THR A 61 2.56 0.63 4.36
N PRO A 62 2.25 1.22 5.53
CA PRO A 62 1.30 0.63 6.44
C PRO A 62 -0.09 0.76 5.87
N VAL A 63 -0.90 -0.25 6.12
CA VAL A 63 -2.28 -0.35 5.66
C VAL A 63 -3.19 -0.40 6.88
N ILE A 64 -4.31 0.31 6.82
CA ILE A 64 -5.31 0.38 7.87
C ILE A 64 -6.69 0.01 7.34
N ILE A 65 -7.60 -0.32 8.27
CA ILE A 65 -9.02 -0.47 7.98
C ILE A 65 -9.77 0.75 8.47
N THR A 66 -10.62 1.27 7.60
CA THR A 66 -11.66 2.24 7.95
C THR A 66 -13.04 1.61 7.71
N TRP A 67 -13.99 1.98 8.56
CA TRP A 67 -15.37 1.49 8.51
C TRP A 67 -16.29 2.61 8.06
N HIS A 68 -17.12 2.32 7.05
CA HIS A 68 -18.12 3.25 6.57
C HIS A 68 -19.39 2.49 6.18
N ASN A 69 -20.53 2.88 6.74
CA ASN A 69 -21.84 2.24 6.52
C ASN A 69 -21.80 0.70 6.69
N GLY A 70 -21.14 0.22 7.75
CA GLY A 70 -21.01 -1.21 8.05
C GLY A 70 -20.05 -1.99 7.14
N LYS A 71 -19.38 -1.33 6.19
CA LYS A 71 -18.40 -1.95 5.30
C LYS A 71 -16.98 -1.51 5.67
N SER A 72 -16.05 -2.45 5.68
CA SER A 72 -14.62 -2.15 5.84
C SER A 72 -14.01 -1.75 4.50
N ARG A 73 -13.01 -0.86 4.55
CA ARG A 73 -12.17 -0.50 3.42
C ARG A 73 -10.71 -0.56 3.84
N MET A 74 -9.89 -1.13 2.97
CA MET A 74 -8.43 -1.16 3.11
C MET A 74 -7.83 0.15 2.56
N VAL A 75 -7.01 0.83 3.36
CA VAL A 75 -6.40 2.12 3.00
C VAL A 75 -4.91 2.08 3.28
N GLY A 76 -4.09 2.33 2.26
CA GLY A 76 -2.64 2.49 2.40
C GLY A 76 -2.27 3.92 2.80
N ASP A 77 -1.39 4.08 3.78
CA ASP A 77 -0.85 5.38 4.19
C ASP A 77 0.32 5.81 3.29
N PHE A 78 0.00 6.26 2.08
CA PHE A 78 0.99 6.65 1.10
C PHE A 78 1.62 8.03 1.33
N ARG A 79 1.35 8.73 2.45
CA ARG A 79 1.87 10.10 2.68
C ARG A 79 3.38 10.18 2.58
N ALA A 80 4.09 9.20 3.13
CA ALA A 80 5.54 9.12 3.01
C ALA A 80 5.98 8.89 1.56
N LEU A 81 5.32 7.99 0.85
CA LEU A 81 5.62 7.68 -0.55
C LEU A 81 5.40 8.92 -1.42
N SER A 82 4.29 9.63 -1.22
CA SER A 82 3.93 10.84 -1.98
C SER A 82 4.96 11.97 -1.89
N THR A 83 5.71 12.08 -0.78
CA THR A 83 6.83 13.04 -0.65
C THR A 83 7.97 12.72 -1.63
N TYR A 84 8.09 11.47 -2.03
CA TYR A 84 9.19 10.96 -2.85
C TYR A 84 8.76 10.48 -4.24
N THR A 85 7.51 10.70 -4.64
CA THR A 85 7.02 10.37 -6.00
C THR A 85 6.91 11.62 -6.84
N ILE A 86 7.28 11.50 -8.11
CA ILE A 86 7.00 12.55 -9.10
C ILE A 86 5.51 12.44 -9.47
N PRO A 87 4.70 13.50 -9.31
CA PRO A 87 3.30 13.45 -9.72
C PRO A 87 3.18 13.37 -11.25
N ASP A 88 2.47 12.37 -11.76
CA ASP A 88 2.17 12.26 -13.20
C ASP A 88 1.26 13.40 -13.68
N CYS A 89 0.47 13.97 -12.78
CA CYS A 89 -0.32 15.18 -13.00
C CYS A 89 -0.42 16.01 -11.71
N LYS A 90 -0.35 17.34 -11.84
CA LYS A 90 -0.63 18.27 -10.73
C LYS A 90 -2.12 18.22 -10.41
N VAL A 91 -2.51 17.35 -9.49
CA VAL A 91 -3.85 17.41 -8.89
C VAL A 91 -3.82 18.57 -7.90
N TRP A 92 -4.31 19.73 -8.32
CA TRP A 92 -4.69 20.80 -7.42
C TRP A 92 -5.96 20.36 -6.69
N ILE A 93 -5.87 20.21 -5.37
CA ILE A 93 -7.03 20.03 -4.49
C ILE A 93 -7.52 21.41 -4.08
#